data_AF-A0A2N8MHC9-F1
#
_entry.id   AF-A0A2N8MHC9-F1
#
_cell.length_a   1.000
_cell.length_b   1.000
_cell.length_c   1.000
_cell.angle_alpha   90.00
_cell.angle_beta   90.00
_cell.angle_gamma   90.00
#
_symmetry.space_group_name_H-M   'P 1'
#
loop_
_entity.id
_entity.type
_entity.pdbx_description
1 polymer ?
#
loop_
_entity_poly.entity_id
_entity_poly.type
_entity_poly.pdbx_seq_one_letter_code
_entity_poly.pdbx_strand_id
1 'polypeptide(L)' 'MSQAVAAVPVPIRIPVREILPWAVLVILLSLITLYFISAEQGAVSVFANSYVHEFVHDGRHLLAFPCH' A
#
# COMPACT_ATOMS: atom_id res chain seq x y z
N MET A 1 -4.66 24.47 -54.53
CA MET A 1 -4.21 23.28 -53.79
C MET A 1 -4.15 23.67 -52.32
N SER A 2 -5.15 23.28 -51.52
CA SER A 2 -5.23 23.65 -50.10
C SER A 2 -4.43 22.61 -49.30
N GLN A 3 -3.36 23.02 -48.62
CA GLN A 3 -2.63 22.10 -47.74
C GLN A 3 -3.35 21.95 -46.41
N ALA A 4 -3.57 20.71 -45.98
CA ALA A 4 -4.02 20.40 -44.64
C ALA A 4 -2.84 20.53 -43.67
N VAL A 5 -3.00 21.33 -42.62
CA VAL A 5 -2.03 21.43 -41.53
C VAL A 5 -2.20 20.21 -40.64
N ALA A 6 -1.19 19.34 -40.60
CA ALA A 6 -1.16 18.22 -39.67
C ALA A 6 -0.98 18.73 -38.23
N ALA A 7 -1.85 18.29 -37.32
CA ALA A 7 -1.72 18.63 -35.90
C ALA A 7 -0.50 17.91 -35.29
N VAL A 8 0.38 18.67 -34.64
CA VAL A 8 1.51 18.12 -33.88
C VAL A 8 0.98 17.66 -32.52
N PRO A 9 1.14 16.38 -32.14
CA PRO A 9 0.70 15.91 -30.83
C PRO A 9 1.52 16.58 -29.73
N VAL A 10 0.82 17.17 -28.75
CA VAL A 10 1.45 17.77 -27.57
C VAL A 10 1.81 16.65 -26.58
N PRO A 11 3.04 16.59 -26.08
CA PRO A 11 3.43 15.58 -25.11
C PRO A 11 2.64 15.76 -23.80
N ILE A 12 2.02 14.68 -23.35
CA ILE A 12 1.29 14.65 -22.09
C ILE A 12 2.31 14.67 -20.96
N ARG A 13 2.20 15.64 -20.05
CA ARG A 13 3.06 15.72 -18.86
C ARG A 13 2.42 14.95 -17.71
N ILE A 14 3.15 14.00 -17.13
CA ILE A 14 2.71 13.32 -15.90
C ILE A 14 2.89 14.29 -14.73
N PRO A 15 1.83 14.58 -13.95
CA PRO A 15 1.88 15.49 -12.81
C PRO A 15 2.53 14.82 -11.59
N VAL A 16 3.84 14.55 -11.66
CA VAL A 16 4.56 13.80 -10.61
C VAL A 16 4.43 14.47 -9.23
N ARG A 17 4.45 15.80 -9.17
CA ARG A 17 4.34 16.57 -7.92
C ARG A 17 2.98 16.40 -7.24
N GLU A 18 1.91 16.27 -8.02
CA GLU A 18 0.58 16.05 -7.47
C GLU A 18 0.37 14.57 -7.07
N ILE A 19 1.01 13.64 -7.76
CA ILE A 19 0.90 12.19 -7.48
C ILE A 19 1.73 11.80 -6.25
N LEU A 20 2.90 12.42 -6.06
CA LEU A 20 3.89 11.99 -5.06
C LEU A 20 3.32 11.83 -3.63
N PRO A 21 2.57 12.80 -3.08
CA PRO A 21 2.06 12.70 -1.70
C PRO A 21 1.11 11.51 -1.52
N TRP A 22 0.26 11.26 -2.51
CA TRP A 22 -0.68 10.14 -2.50
C TRP A 22 0.05 8.81 -2.68
N ALA A 23 1.05 8.74 -3.57
CA ALA A 23 1.86 7.55 -3.75
C ALA A 23 2.60 7.18 -2.46
N VAL A 24 3.21 8.16 -1.78
CA VAL A 24 3.86 7.96 -0.48
C VAL A 24 2.86 7.45 0.55
N LEU A 25 1.68 8.07 0.66
CA LEU A 25 0.64 7.63 1.58
C LEU A 25 0.22 6.18 1.32
N VAL A 26 -0.04 5.82 0.06
CA VAL A 26 -0.43 4.45 -0.33
C VAL A 26 0.67 3.45 -0.01
N ILE A 27 1.94 3.80 -0.28
CA ILE A 27 3.08 2.94 0.04
C ILE A 27 3.18 2.73 1.55
N LEU A 28 3.05 3.80 2.35
CA LEU A 28 3.10 3.70 3.82
C LEU A 28 1.96 2.82 4.36
N LEU A 29 0.73 3.03 3.89
CA LEU A 29 -0.41 2.20 4.28
C LEU A 29 -0.21 0.74 3.88
N SER A 30 0.31 0.50 2.67
CA SER A 30 0.62 -0.84 2.18
C SER A 30 1.66 -1.54 3.07
N LEU A 31 2.72 -0.84 3.48
CA LEU A 31 3.74 -1.37 4.39
C LEU A 31 3.16 -1.68 5.78
N ILE A 32 2.26 -0.84 6.30
CA ILE A 32 1.56 -1.11 7.57
C ILE A 32 0.70 -2.38 7.45
N THR A 33 -0.07 -2.51 6.37
CA THR A 33 -0.87 -3.72 6.13
C THR A 33 0.02 -4.96 6.02
N LEU A 34 1.11 -4.89 5.25
CA LEU A 34 2.06 -6.00 5.12
C LEU A 34 2.69 -6.37 6.47
N TYR A 35 3.04 -5.38 7.30
CA TYR A 35 3.55 -5.63 8.65
C TYR A 35 2.55 -6.44 9.48
N PHE A 36 1.27 -6.04 9.52
CA PHE A 36 0.26 -6.79 10.28
C PHE A 36 0.01 -8.20 9.74
N ILE A 37 0.01 -8.37 8.41
CA ILE A 37 -0.11 -9.70 7.78
C ILE A 37 1.08 -10.59 8.18
N SER A 38 2.30 -10.05 8.13
CA SER A 38 3.52 -10.82 8.37
C SER A 38 3.89 -10.98 9.86
N ALA A 39 3.37 -10.12 10.75
CA ALA A 39 3.62 -10.18 12.19
C ALA A 39 2.98 -11.41 12.86
N GLU A 40 1.85 -11.91 12.35
CA GLU A 40 1.18 -13.09 12.90
C GLU A 40 2.02 -14.36 12.74
N GLN A 41 2.82 -14.46 11.68
CA GLN A 41 3.75 -15.57 11.42
C GLN A 41 5.16 -15.33 11.99
N GLY A 42 5.38 -14.23 12.72
CA GLY A 42 6.68 -13.88 13.29
C GLY A 42 7.78 -13.50 12.27
N ALA A 43 7.45 -13.40 10.98
CA ALA A 43 8.42 -13.17 9.91
C ALA A 43 9.11 -11.79 9.97
N VAL A 44 8.44 -10.79 10.56
CA VAL A 44 8.94 -9.42 10.74
C VAL A 44 8.55 -8.87 12.12
N SER A 45 8.79 -9.62 13.19
CA SER A 45 8.61 -9.10 14.55
C SER A 45 9.70 -8.08 14.89
N VAL A 46 9.43 -6.81 14.57
CA VAL A 46 10.34 -5.70 14.90
C VAL A 46 10.37 -5.45 16.42
N PHE A 47 9.29 -5.81 17.12
CA PHE A 47 9.20 -5.73 18.58
C PHE A 47 9.25 -7.14 19.18
N ALA A 48 10.19 -7.36 20.08
CA ALA A 48 10.38 -8.64 20.79
C ALA A 48 9.21 -9.01 21.72
N ASN A 49 8.31 -8.06 22.00
CA ASN A 49 7.15 -8.28 22.85
C ASN A 49 5.95 -8.72 22.00
N SER A 50 5.34 -9.84 22.36
CA SER A 50 4.24 -10.50 21.65
C SER A 50 2.94 -9.69 21.58
N TYR A 51 2.87 -8.49 22.15
CA TYR A 51 1.66 -7.65 22.17
C TYR A 51 1.01 -7.46 20.80
N VAL A 52 1.80 -7.18 19.76
CA VAL A 52 1.24 -7.02 18.40
C VAL A 52 0.72 -8.35 17.88
N HIS A 53 1.44 -9.44 18.16
CA HIS A 53 1.03 -10.79 17.78
C HIS A 53 -0.29 -11.17 18.46
N GLU A 54 -0.41 -10.96 19.77
CA GLU A 54 -1.62 -11.21 20.56
C GLU A 54 -2.78 -10.33 20.11
N PHE A 55 -2.57 -9.02 19.92
CA PHE A 55 -3.61 -8.11 19.41
C PHE A 55 -4.17 -8.55 18.05
N VAL A 56 -3.30 -8.93 17.11
CA VAL A 56 -3.71 -9.40 15.78
C VAL A 56 -4.37 -10.77 15.88
N HIS A 57 -3.82 -11.66 16.69
CA HIS A 57 -4.36 -12.99 16.95
C HIS A 57 -5.78 -12.90 17.55
N ASP A 58 -6.01 -12.04 18.54
CA ASP A 58 -7.31 -11.80 19.17
C ASP A 58 -8.30 -11.14 18.22
N GLY A 59 -7.85 -10.18 17.40
CA GLY A 59 -8.67 -9.58 16.36
C GLY A 59 -9.20 -10.60 15.36
N ARG A 60 -8.37 -11.59 14.98
CA ARG A 60 -8.77 -12.70 14.11
C ARG A 60 -9.88 -13.55 14.76
N HIS A 61 -9.73 -13.87 16.05
CA HIS A 61 -10.76 -14.59 16.81
C HIS A 61 -12.08 -13.81 16.90
N LEU A 62 -12.02 -12.49 17.14
CA LEU A 62 -13.21 -11.63 17.20
C LEU A 62 -13.98 -11.60 15.88
N LEU A 63 -13.28 -11.74 14.75
CA LEU A 63 -13.88 -11.81 13.42
C LEU A 63 -14.25 -13.25 13.00
N ALA A 64 -14.23 -14.19 13.95
CA ALA A 64 -14.52 -15.62 13.77
C ALA A 64 -13.67 -16.32 12.69
N PHE A 65 -12.49 -15.78 12.39
CA PHE A 65 -11.54 -16.44 11.51
C PHE A 65 -10.84 -17.57 12.27
N PRO A 66 -10.66 -18.74 11.65
CA PRO A 66 -10.00 -19.87 12.30
C PRO A 66 -8.52 -19.58 12.57
N CYS A 67 -8.01 -20.07 13.70
CA CYS A 67 -6.58 -20.19 13.95
C CYS A 67 -6.24 -21.60 14.41
N HIS A 68 -5.13 -22.13 13.90
CA HIS A 68 -4.61 -23.49 14.12
C HIS A 68 -5.47 -24.63 13.55
#